data_AF-A0A420J5K0-F1
#
_entry.id   AF-A0A420J5K0-F1
#
_cell.length_a   1.000
_cell.length_b   1.000
_cell.length_c   1.000
_cell.angle_alpha   90.00
_cell.angle_beta   90.00
_cell.angle_gamma   90.00
#
_symmetry.space_group_name_H-M   'P 1'
#
loop_
_entity.id
_entity.type
_entity.pdbx_description
1 polymer ?
#
loop_
_entity_poly.entity_id
_entity_poly.type
_entity_poly.pdbx_seq_one_letter_code
_entity_poly.pdbx_strand_id
1 'polypeptide(L)'
;MISGNKLNRMYICVASQKSLFTKKIESQTIVFQCLRYSSSHSLANGPASTLPASLDSPTRKPGQAAFSYYYSVGKAYLGFYKTGMKNIYYNYKASQKIEDIIESKYGGKLSQAVKEKAISRSDFQLLIRNWHDIKRVPLFGLMFAVFGEFTPLVVLAVGNIVPLTCRIPAQIKKERKKLEERRRKVFEPNAPFKSTEGSPVSLEPKILAQINNSLGLSSQLWNFFGGPPHLILKRRVKKRLEYLRLDDELLEVAGGVHKMCTEEVKMALVERGIDVLGRDESLLRDDLKSWLGSRKKVAQEKLILTRPSKWPYRA
;
A
#
# COMPACT_ATOMS: atom_id res chain seq x y z
N MET A 1 -7.71 -43.50 51.29
CA MET A 1 -8.50 -43.29 50.05
C MET A 1 -8.27 -41.87 49.54
N ILE A 2 -7.33 -41.70 48.61
CA ILE A 2 -7.07 -40.39 47.98
C ILE A 2 -7.98 -40.30 46.75
N SER A 3 -8.94 -39.38 46.82
CA SER A 3 -9.97 -39.14 45.80
C SER A 3 -9.36 -38.90 44.41
N GLY A 4 -9.86 -39.61 43.40
CA GLY A 4 -9.44 -39.56 41.99
C GLY A 4 -9.54 -38.19 41.29
N ASN A 5 -9.99 -37.15 41.99
CA ASN A 5 -10.10 -35.78 41.46
C ASN A 5 -8.79 -34.97 41.50
N LYS A 6 -7.75 -35.38 42.24
CA LYS A 6 -6.46 -34.64 42.28
C LYS A 6 -5.51 -35.00 41.14
N LEU A 7 -5.54 -36.23 40.64
CA LEU A 7 -4.69 -36.68 39.53
C LEU A 7 -5.10 -36.03 38.20
N ASN A 8 -6.40 -35.95 37.90
CA ASN A 8 -6.87 -35.34 36.64
C ASN A 8 -6.54 -33.83 36.52
N ARG A 9 -6.50 -33.11 37.65
CA ARG A 9 -6.20 -31.66 37.66
C ARG A 9 -4.71 -31.37 37.40
N MET A 10 -3.83 -32.30 37.77
CA MET A 10 -2.39 -32.18 37.55
C MET A 10 -2.01 -32.49 36.08
N TYR A 11 -2.63 -33.50 35.48
CA TYR A 11 -2.41 -33.84 34.06
C TYR A 11 -2.90 -32.75 33.09
N ILE A 12 -4.03 -32.08 33.37
CA ILE A 12 -4.53 -30.96 32.56
C ILE A 12 -3.60 -29.74 32.66
N CYS A 13 -3.00 -29.48 33.83
CA CYS A 13 -2.07 -28.36 34.02
C CYS A 13 -0.74 -28.58 33.27
N VAL A 14 -0.20 -29.81 33.28
CA VAL A 14 1.03 -30.15 32.57
C VAL A 14 0.81 -30.19 31.05
N ALA A 15 -0.34 -30.67 30.56
CA ALA A 15 -0.69 -30.62 29.14
C ALA A 15 -0.89 -29.17 28.65
N SER A 16 -1.47 -28.30 29.48
CA SER A 16 -1.61 -26.87 29.20
C SER A 16 -0.26 -26.14 29.18
N GLN A 17 0.63 -26.43 30.12
CA GLN A 17 1.99 -25.87 30.13
C GLN A 17 2.85 -26.38 28.98
N LYS A 18 2.75 -27.67 28.61
CA LYS A 18 3.39 -28.21 27.40
C LYS A 18 2.85 -27.53 26.14
N SER A 19 1.54 -27.31 26.04
CA SER A 19 0.90 -26.57 24.93
C SER A 19 1.34 -25.10 24.85
N LEU A 20 1.48 -24.42 25.99
CA LEU A 20 1.96 -23.04 26.04
C LEU A 20 3.46 -22.95 25.74
N PHE A 21 4.25 -23.94 26.16
CA PHE A 21 5.68 -24.01 25.90
C PHE A 21 5.97 -24.37 24.44
N THR A 22 5.22 -25.32 23.84
CA THR A 22 5.32 -25.63 22.40
C THR A 22 4.86 -24.46 21.55
N LYS A 23 3.77 -23.75 21.90
CA LYS A 23 3.36 -22.51 21.22
C LYS A 23 4.41 -21.40 21.34
N LYS A 24 5.08 -21.29 22.50
CA LYS A 24 6.15 -20.32 22.71
C LYS A 24 7.40 -20.68 21.90
N ILE A 25 7.74 -21.96 21.79
CA ILE A 25 8.84 -22.45 20.96
C ILE A 25 8.50 -22.31 19.47
N GLU A 26 7.29 -22.63 19.02
CA GLU A 26 6.84 -22.41 17.64
C GLU A 26 6.82 -20.92 17.30
N SER A 27 6.32 -20.06 18.19
CA SER A 27 6.33 -18.60 18.01
C SER A 27 7.75 -18.06 17.94
N GLN A 28 8.66 -18.53 18.81
CA GLN A 28 10.07 -18.15 18.75
C GLN A 28 10.74 -18.69 17.49
N THR A 29 10.44 -19.93 17.09
CA THR A 29 11.01 -20.57 15.89
C THR A 29 10.55 -19.87 14.61
N ILE A 30 9.29 -19.44 14.52
CA ILE A 30 8.75 -18.63 13.42
C ILE A 30 9.42 -17.25 13.40
N VAL A 31 9.56 -16.58 14.55
CA VAL A 31 10.31 -15.31 14.65
C VAL A 31 11.76 -15.49 14.19
N PHE A 32 12.41 -16.59 14.55
CA PHE A 32 13.76 -16.94 14.09
C PHE A 32 13.81 -17.32 12.60
N GLN A 33 12.74 -17.89 12.03
CA GLN A 33 12.65 -18.23 10.60
C GLN A 33 12.45 -16.97 9.74
N CYS A 34 11.65 -16.01 10.19
CA CYS A 34 11.54 -14.68 9.59
C CYS A 34 12.85 -13.88 9.67
N LEU A 35 13.61 -14.03 10.77
CA LEU A 35 14.94 -13.41 10.92
C LEU A 35 16.00 -14.09 10.02
N ARG A 36 15.92 -15.40 9.77
CA ARG A 36 16.87 -16.13 8.92
C ARG A 36 16.64 -15.94 7.40
N TYR A 37 15.44 -15.53 6.98
CA TYR A 37 15.16 -15.13 5.59
C TYR A 37 15.38 -13.62 5.35
N SER A 38 16.18 -12.96 6.21
CA SER A 38 16.47 -11.53 6.13
C SER A 38 17.98 -11.29 6.02
N SER A 39 18.59 -11.70 4.90
CA SER A 39 19.97 -11.29 4.59
C SER A 39 20.06 -10.15 3.56
N SER A 40 18.93 -9.62 3.06
CA SER A 40 18.91 -8.44 2.16
C SER A 40 17.61 -7.64 2.12
N HIS A 41 16.54 -8.07 2.80
CA HIS A 41 15.22 -7.43 2.72
C HIS A 41 14.92 -6.58 3.96
N SER A 42 14.69 -5.28 3.74
CA SER A 42 14.21 -4.36 4.77
C SER A 42 12.80 -4.76 5.23
N LEU A 43 12.61 -5.06 6.51
CA LEU A 43 11.29 -5.43 7.06
C LEU A 43 10.20 -4.37 6.83
N ALA A 44 10.60 -3.09 6.78
CA ALA A 44 9.68 -1.96 6.67
C ALA A 44 9.38 -1.51 5.24
N ASN A 45 10.23 -1.82 4.26
CA ASN A 45 10.13 -1.26 2.91
C ASN A 45 9.68 -2.36 1.96
N GLY A 46 8.70 -2.09 1.10
CA GLY A 46 8.38 -3.02 0.02
C GLY A 46 9.61 -3.28 -0.87
N PRO A 47 9.69 -4.43 -1.57
CA PRO A 47 10.81 -4.70 -2.46
C PRO A 47 10.95 -3.62 -3.53
N ALA A 48 12.17 -3.17 -3.81
CA ALA A 48 12.43 -2.11 -4.79
C ALA A 48 11.93 -2.48 -6.20
N SER A 49 11.87 -3.77 -6.52
CA SER A 49 11.27 -4.30 -7.75
C SER A 49 9.77 -4.02 -7.89
N THR A 50 9.07 -3.66 -6.81
CA THR A 50 7.65 -3.26 -6.86
C THR A 50 7.46 -1.78 -7.19
N LEU A 51 8.55 -1.00 -7.17
CA LEU A 51 8.55 0.41 -7.55
C LEU A 51 8.77 0.56 -9.05
N PRO A 52 8.41 1.72 -9.63
CA PRO A 52 8.73 2.02 -11.02
C PRO A 52 10.24 1.90 -11.28
N ALA A 53 10.59 1.32 -12.43
CA ALA A 53 11.99 1.28 -12.86
C ALA A 53 12.57 2.69 -13.01
N SER A 54 13.90 2.84 -12.93
CA SER A 54 14.52 4.13 -13.26
C SER A 54 14.35 4.41 -14.75
N LEU A 55 13.85 5.62 -15.06
CA LEU A 55 13.76 6.12 -16.43
C LEU A 55 14.79 7.21 -16.61
N ASP A 56 15.95 6.85 -17.14
CA ASP A 56 17.02 7.79 -17.46
C ASP A 56 16.76 8.35 -18.86
N SER A 57 15.99 9.44 -18.93
CA SER A 57 15.74 10.15 -20.19
C SER A 57 17.03 10.83 -20.67
N PRO A 58 17.56 10.51 -21.86
CA PRO A 58 18.76 11.15 -22.36
C PRO A 58 18.49 12.65 -22.56
N THR A 59 19.46 13.49 -22.20
CA THR A 59 19.42 14.93 -22.51
C THR A 59 20.03 15.16 -23.89
N ARG A 60 19.37 15.96 -24.73
CA ARG A 60 19.86 16.26 -26.08
C ARG A 60 21.19 17.00 -25.99
N LYS A 61 22.24 16.45 -26.60
CA LYS A 61 23.56 17.10 -26.64
C LYS A 61 23.56 18.26 -27.64
N PRO A 62 24.35 19.33 -27.41
CA PRO A 62 24.56 20.38 -28.41
C PRO A 62 25.05 19.76 -29.73
N GLY A 63 24.45 20.14 -30.87
CA GLY A 63 24.80 19.61 -32.19
C GLY A 63 24.28 18.20 -32.52
N GLN A 64 23.56 17.52 -31.61
CA GLN A 64 23.03 16.18 -31.88
C GLN A 64 21.87 16.23 -32.90
N ALA A 65 21.99 15.38 -33.93
CA ALA A 65 20.93 15.15 -34.91
C ALA A 65 19.63 14.68 -34.22
N ALA A 66 18.49 15.22 -34.65
CA ALA A 66 17.20 14.96 -34.01
C ALA A 66 16.83 13.47 -34.02
N PHE A 67 17.08 12.77 -35.12
CA PHE A 67 16.80 11.34 -35.24
C PHE A 67 17.61 10.51 -34.23
N SER A 68 18.92 10.77 -34.10
CA SER A 68 19.78 10.10 -33.12
C SER A 68 19.28 10.32 -31.68
N TYR A 69 18.86 11.55 -31.37
CA TYR A 69 18.28 11.87 -30.07
C TYR A 69 16.99 11.07 -29.82
N TYR A 70 16.01 11.10 -30.72
CA TYR A 70 14.75 10.37 -30.54
C TYR A 70 14.92 8.85 -30.52
N TYR A 71 15.87 8.31 -31.27
CA TYR A 71 16.24 6.89 -31.19
C TYR A 71 16.77 6.53 -29.78
N SER A 72 17.65 7.37 -29.22
CA SER A 72 18.16 7.16 -27.85
C SER A 72 17.06 7.24 -26.79
N VAL A 73 16.11 8.17 -26.96
CA VAL A 73 14.91 8.29 -26.12
C VAL A 73 14.08 7.00 -26.22
N GLY A 74 13.76 6.55 -27.44
CA GLY A 74 13.00 5.32 -27.67
C GLY A 74 13.65 4.09 -27.00
N LYS A 75 14.97 3.94 -27.14
CA LYS A 75 15.74 2.86 -26.49
C LYS A 75 15.64 2.90 -24.97
N ALA A 76 15.70 4.10 -24.36
CA ALA A 76 15.56 4.26 -22.92
C ALA A 76 14.16 3.83 -22.45
N TYR A 77 13.10 4.23 -23.15
CA TYR A 77 11.73 3.81 -22.83
C TYR A 77 11.51 2.29 -23.00
N LEU A 78 12.03 1.69 -24.07
CA LEU A 78 11.96 0.24 -24.27
C LEU A 78 12.68 -0.52 -23.14
N GLY A 79 13.85 -0.05 -22.73
CA GLY A 79 14.59 -0.59 -21.58
C GLY A 79 13.78 -0.48 -20.28
N PHE A 80 13.20 0.68 -20.00
CA PHE A 80 12.34 0.93 -18.85
C PHE A 80 11.15 -0.04 -18.78
N TYR A 81 10.37 -0.18 -19.87
CA TYR A 81 9.23 -1.09 -19.88
C TYR A 81 9.65 -2.56 -19.78
N LYS A 82 10.74 -2.96 -20.45
CA LYS A 82 11.28 -4.31 -20.34
C LYS A 82 11.66 -4.65 -18.89
N THR A 83 12.31 -3.74 -18.19
CA THR A 83 12.65 -3.89 -16.77
C THR A 83 11.39 -3.95 -15.90
N GLY A 84 10.43 -3.05 -16.11
CA GLY A 84 9.16 -3.04 -15.38
C GLY A 84 8.38 -4.35 -15.52
N MET A 85 8.31 -4.92 -16.73
CA MET A 85 7.66 -6.20 -16.98
C MET A 85 8.40 -7.38 -16.36
N LYS A 86 9.74 -7.40 -16.44
CA LYS A 86 10.55 -8.41 -15.74
C LYS A 86 10.32 -8.38 -14.23
N ASN A 87 10.25 -7.18 -13.66
CA ASN A 87 9.98 -7.01 -12.24
C ASN A 87 8.61 -7.59 -11.84
N ILE A 88 7.56 -7.41 -12.65
CA ILE A 88 6.24 -8.02 -12.38
C ILE A 88 6.36 -9.54 -12.31
N TYR A 89 7.06 -10.16 -13.27
CA TYR A 89 7.25 -11.61 -13.27
C TYR A 89 7.98 -12.10 -12.02
N TYR A 90 9.08 -11.44 -11.62
CA TYR A 90 9.82 -11.83 -10.42
C TYR A 90 9.02 -11.58 -9.14
N ASN A 91 8.27 -10.48 -9.08
CA ASN A 91 7.39 -10.17 -7.95
C ASN A 91 6.26 -11.20 -7.82
N TYR A 92 5.71 -11.68 -8.94
CA TYR A 92 4.72 -12.76 -8.96
C TYR A 92 5.30 -14.07 -8.43
N LYS A 93 6.48 -14.46 -8.90
CA LYS A 93 7.15 -15.67 -8.40
C LYS A 93 7.48 -15.56 -6.91
N ALA A 94 7.87 -14.38 -6.44
CA ALA A 94 8.13 -14.14 -5.03
C ALA A 94 6.84 -14.13 -4.18
N SER A 95 5.73 -13.58 -4.70
CA SER A 95 4.45 -13.53 -3.99
C SER A 95 3.87 -14.92 -3.77
N GLN A 96 4.00 -15.82 -4.75
CA GLN A 96 3.48 -17.20 -4.66
C GLN A 96 3.98 -17.91 -3.39
N LYS A 97 5.27 -17.80 -3.07
CA LYS A 97 5.84 -18.44 -1.87
C LYS A 97 5.19 -17.95 -0.58
N ILE A 98 4.85 -16.67 -0.51
CA ILE A 98 4.21 -16.06 0.65
C ILE A 98 2.72 -16.45 0.68
N GLU A 99 2.06 -16.47 -0.48
CA GLU A 99 0.68 -16.92 -0.62
C GLU A 99 0.51 -18.39 -0.19
N ASP A 100 1.44 -19.27 -0.56
CA ASP A 100 1.43 -20.69 -0.14
C ASP A 100 1.53 -20.85 1.38
N ILE A 101 2.35 -20.01 2.05
CA ILE A 101 2.45 -19.99 3.51
C ILE A 101 1.15 -19.49 4.14
N ILE A 102 0.55 -18.44 3.56
CA ILE A 102 -0.72 -17.89 4.03
C ILE A 102 -1.85 -18.90 3.87
N GLU A 103 -1.89 -19.61 2.75
CA GLU A 103 -2.91 -20.62 2.46
C GLU A 103 -2.75 -21.82 3.41
N SER A 104 -1.56 -22.41 3.48
CA SER A 104 -1.30 -23.62 4.26
C SER A 104 -1.46 -23.43 5.77
N LYS A 105 -1.02 -22.31 6.33
CA LYS A 105 -1.02 -22.08 7.79
C LYS A 105 -2.19 -21.25 8.29
N TYR A 106 -2.75 -20.37 7.46
CA TYR A 106 -3.74 -19.39 7.87
C TYR A 106 -5.05 -19.47 7.05
N GLY A 107 -5.21 -20.48 6.19
CA GLY A 107 -6.41 -20.71 5.39
C GLY A 107 -6.75 -19.50 4.49
N GLY A 108 -5.72 -18.87 3.92
CA GLY A 108 -5.85 -17.73 3.02
C GLY A 108 -6.10 -16.39 3.73
N LYS A 109 -6.18 -16.36 5.07
CA LYS A 109 -6.50 -15.15 5.84
C LYS A 109 -5.27 -14.30 6.09
N LEU A 110 -5.03 -13.34 5.20
CA LEU A 110 -3.93 -12.37 5.33
C LEU A 110 -3.92 -11.63 6.68
N SER A 111 -5.09 -11.23 7.20
CA SER A 111 -5.19 -10.53 8.48
C SER A 111 -4.75 -11.37 9.68
N GLN A 112 -4.92 -12.70 9.60
CA GLN A 112 -4.45 -13.62 10.62
C GLN A 112 -2.92 -13.78 10.55
N ALA A 113 -2.37 -13.94 9.34
CA ALA A 113 -0.93 -14.00 9.12
C ALA A 113 -0.21 -12.73 9.65
N VAL A 114 -0.80 -11.54 9.46
CA VAL A 114 -0.28 -10.28 10.04
C VAL A 114 -0.36 -10.28 11.55
N LYS A 115 -1.51 -10.65 12.14
CA LYS A 115 -1.72 -10.67 13.59
C LYS A 115 -0.76 -11.61 14.30
N GLU A 116 -0.45 -12.75 13.68
CA GLU A 116 0.50 -13.75 14.16
C GLU A 116 1.96 -13.42 13.76
N LYS A 117 2.20 -12.25 13.15
CA LYS A 117 3.53 -11.76 12.73
C LYS A 117 4.28 -12.72 11.82
N ALA A 118 3.53 -13.47 11.01
CA ALA A 118 4.07 -14.46 10.08
C ALA A 118 4.67 -13.84 8.81
N ILE A 119 4.32 -12.58 8.53
CA ILE A 119 4.79 -11.82 7.37
C ILE A 119 5.28 -10.44 7.81
N SER A 120 6.26 -9.91 7.09
CA SER A 120 6.77 -8.55 7.29
C SER A 120 5.93 -7.50 6.54
N ARG A 121 6.17 -6.21 6.80
CA ARG A 121 5.60 -5.12 5.98
C ARG A 121 6.05 -5.24 4.53
N SER A 122 7.32 -5.60 4.29
CA SER A 122 7.85 -5.85 2.95
C SER A 122 7.03 -6.89 2.20
N ASP A 123 6.76 -8.04 2.82
CA ASP A 123 5.98 -9.13 2.24
C ASP A 123 4.55 -8.68 1.93
N PHE A 124 3.92 -8.00 2.88
CA PHE A 124 2.59 -7.44 2.70
C PHE A 124 2.52 -6.47 1.51
N GLN A 125 3.49 -5.56 1.39
CA GLN A 125 3.58 -4.62 0.27
C GLN A 125 3.82 -5.34 -1.06
N LEU A 126 4.65 -6.38 -1.08
CA LEU A 126 4.85 -7.23 -2.27
C LEU A 126 3.54 -7.86 -2.74
N LEU A 127 2.79 -8.51 -1.85
CA LEU A 127 1.50 -9.16 -2.19
C LEU A 127 0.52 -8.15 -2.79
N ILE A 128 0.34 -7.00 -2.12
CA ILE A 128 -0.66 -6.00 -2.52
C ILE A 128 -0.30 -5.36 -3.87
N ARG A 129 0.98 -5.00 -4.08
CA ARG A 129 1.45 -4.37 -5.32
C ARG A 129 1.50 -5.36 -6.48
N ASN A 130 1.95 -6.59 -6.23
CA ASN A 130 1.95 -7.64 -7.25
C ASN A 130 0.54 -7.92 -7.77
N TRP A 131 -0.44 -8.09 -6.88
CA TRP A 131 -1.83 -8.31 -7.28
C TRP A 131 -2.41 -7.14 -8.08
N HIS A 132 -2.02 -5.91 -7.73
CA HIS A 132 -2.41 -4.71 -8.48
C HIS A 132 -1.87 -4.74 -9.92
N ASP A 133 -0.63 -5.19 -10.10
CA ASP A 133 0.06 -5.20 -11.39
C ASP A 133 -0.38 -6.36 -12.27
N ILE A 134 -0.49 -7.58 -11.73
CA ILE A 134 -0.95 -8.77 -12.45
C ILE A 134 -2.34 -8.54 -13.08
N LYS A 135 -3.23 -7.85 -12.38
CA LYS A 135 -4.55 -7.49 -12.93
C LYS A 135 -4.52 -6.54 -14.11
N ARG A 136 -3.43 -5.80 -14.28
CA ARG A 136 -3.24 -4.80 -15.33
C ARG A 136 -2.42 -5.31 -16.51
N VAL A 137 -1.61 -6.35 -16.30
CA VAL A 137 -0.79 -6.95 -17.36
C VAL A 137 -1.59 -7.31 -18.61
N PRO A 138 -2.78 -7.96 -18.54
CA PRO A 138 -3.51 -8.31 -19.76
C PRO A 138 -3.91 -7.09 -20.59
N LEU A 139 -4.48 -6.07 -19.94
CA LEU A 139 -4.93 -4.85 -20.62
C LEU A 139 -3.74 -4.00 -21.11
N PHE A 140 -2.65 -3.97 -20.33
CA PHE A 140 -1.42 -3.30 -20.73
C PHE A 140 -0.76 -4.00 -21.94
N GLY A 141 -0.74 -5.33 -21.95
CA GLY A 141 -0.24 -6.13 -23.07
C GLY A 141 -1.07 -5.94 -24.34
N LEU A 142 -2.40 -5.89 -24.22
CA LEU A 142 -3.28 -5.56 -25.34
C LEU A 142 -3.02 -4.15 -25.88
N MET A 143 -2.89 -3.16 -24.99
CA MET A 143 -2.54 -1.79 -25.39
C MET A 143 -1.20 -1.76 -26.12
N PHE A 144 -0.18 -2.45 -25.62
CA PHE A 144 1.12 -2.54 -26.27
C PHE A 144 1.04 -3.22 -27.65
N ALA A 145 0.24 -4.28 -27.78
CA ALA A 145 0.05 -4.97 -29.05
C ALA A 145 -0.63 -4.09 -30.11
N VAL A 146 -1.59 -3.23 -29.71
CA VAL A 146 -2.31 -2.33 -30.62
C VAL A 146 -1.47 -1.12 -31.02
N PHE A 147 -0.80 -0.49 -30.06
CA PHE A 147 -0.09 0.78 -30.28
C PHE A 147 1.41 0.62 -30.57
N GLY A 148 1.98 -0.56 -30.34
CA GLY A 148 3.39 -0.87 -30.59
C GLY A 148 4.33 0.18 -30.01
N GLU A 149 5.19 0.73 -30.87
CA GLU A 149 6.19 1.77 -30.53
C GLU A 149 5.59 3.10 -30.04
N PHE A 150 4.30 3.37 -30.33
CA PHE A 150 3.60 4.58 -29.85
C PHE A 150 3.06 4.46 -28.43
N THR A 151 3.20 3.30 -27.79
CA THR A 151 2.73 3.04 -26.42
C THR A 151 3.20 4.09 -25.39
N PRO A 152 4.45 4.60 -25.38
CA PRO A 152 4.87 5.66 -24.45
C PRO A 152 3.99 6.91 -24.51
N LEU A 153 3.47 7.29 -25.68
CA LEU A 153 2.57 8.44 -25.85
C LEU A 153 1.18 8.15 -25.29
N VAL A 154 0.65 6.95 -25.58
CA VAL A 154 -0.67 6.51 -25.11
C VAL A 154 -0.71 6.37 -23.59
N VAL A 155 0.37 5.85 -23.00
CA VAL A 155 0.53 5.69 -21.56
C VAL A 155 0.38 7.03 -20.83
N LEU A 156 0.90 8.14 -21.37
CA LEU A 156 0.73 9.47 -20.77
C LEU A 156 -0.74 9.94 -20.74
N ALA A 157 -1.57 9.48 -21.66
CA ALA A 157 -3.00 9.76 -21.70
C ALA A 157 -3.80 8.82 -20.78
N VAL A 158 -3.37 7.55 -20.62
CA VAL A 158 -4.16 6.49 -19.95
C VAL A 158 -3.41 5.88 -18.76
N GLY A 159 -3.35 6.60 -17.63
CA GLY A 159 -2.59 6.15 -16.45
C GLY A 159 -3.14 4.91 -15.72
N ASN A 160 -4.46 4.66 -15.78
CA ASN A 160 -5.10 3.61 -14.96
C ASN A 160 -4.75 2.17 -15.37
N ILE A 161 -4.32 1.97 -16.63
CA ILE A 161 -4.05 0.67 -17.24
C ILE A 161 -2.62 0.19 -16.93
N VAL A 162 -1.74 1.10 -16.54
CA VAL A 162 -0.30 0.86 -16.46
C VAL A 162 0.04 0.21 -15.10
N PRO A 163 0.75 -0.94 -15.10
CA PRO A 163 1.32 -1.52 -13.88
C PRO A 163 2.21 -0.52 -13.14
N LEU A 164 2.31 -0.61 -11.81
CA LEU A 164 3.12 0.28 -10.98
C LEU A 164 4.58 0.30 -11.41
N THR A 165 5.15 -0.87 -11.69
CA THR A 165 6.55 -1.01 -12.16
C THR A 165 6.83 -0.30 -13.48
N CYS A 166 5.79 -0.01 -14.26
CA CYS A 166 5.85 0.63 -15.58
C CYS A 166 5.36 2.10 -15.55
N ARG A 167 5.15 2.70 -14.38
CA ARG A 167 4.69 4.10 -14.29
C ARG A 167 5.83 5.10 -14.45
N ILE A 168 5.66 6.06 -15.36
CA ILE A 168 6.62 7.12 -15.60
C ILE A 168 6.56 8.14 -14.43
N PRO A 169 7.69 8.72 -13.99
CA PRO A 169 7.71 9.71 -12.89
C PRO A 169 6.74 10.88 -13.08
N ALA A 170 6.61 11.40 -14.30
CA ALA A 170 5.67 12.46 -14.64
C ALA A 170 4.20 12.05 -14.40
N GLN A 171 3.85 10.79 -14.68
CA GLN A 171 2.50 10.25 -14.40
C GLN A 171 2.24 10.20 -12.90
N ILE A 172 3.20 9.71 -12.11
CA ILE A 172 3.06 9.63 -10.65
C ILE A 172 2.85 11.03 -10.05
N LYS A 173 3.63 12.02 -10.51
CA LYS A 173 3.48 13.43 -10.08
C LYS A 173 2.10 13.98 -10.46
N LYS A 174 1.64 13.73 -11.69
CA LYS A 174 0.30 14.14 -12.16
C LYS A 174 -0.83 13.50 -11.35
N GLU A 175 -0.72 12.20 -11.05
CA GLU A 175 -1.68 11.46 -10.24
C GLU A 175 -1.73 11.98 -8.80
N ARG A 176 -0.56 12.19 -8.17
CA ARG A 176 -0.46 12.78 -6.82
C ARG A 176 -1.09 14.16 -6.80
N LYS A 177 -0.75 15.04 -7.75
CA LYS A 177 -1.32 16.41 -7.84
C LYS A 177 -2.84 16.38 -7.94
N LYS A 178 -3.37 15.53 -8.83
CA LYS A 178 -4.81 15.37 -9.01
C LYS A 178 -5.51 14.86 -7.76
N LEU A 179 -4.84 14.04 -6.96
CA LEU A 179 -5.38 13.52 -5.70
C LEU A 179 -5.36 14.59 -4.60
N GLU A 180 -4.29 15.36 -4.47
CA GLU A 180 -4.20 16.50 -3.54
C GLU A 180 -5.26 17.57 -3.86
N GLU A 181 -5.49 17.87 -5.14
CA GLU A 181 -6.56 18.76 -5.59
C GLU A 181 -7.95 18.27 -5.18
N ARG A 182 -8.19 16.94 -5.24
CA ARG A 182 -9.47 16.35 -4.78
C ARG A 182 -9.63 16.49 -3.28
N ARG A 183 -8.57 16.22 -2.51
CA ARG A 183 -8.59 16.39 -1.05
C ARG A 183 -8.87 17.83 -0.68
N ARG A 184 -8.23 18.80 -1.35
CA ARG A 184 -8.48 20.22 -1.12
C ARG A 184 -9.97 20.55 -1.19
N LYS A 185 -10.68 20.07 -2.22
CA LYS A 185 -12.13 20.24 -2.38
C LYS A 185 -12.96 19.61 -1.25
N VAL A 186 -12.52 18.47 -0.71
CA VAL A 186 -13.20 17.83 0.44
C VAL A 186 -13.11 18.69 1.70
N PHE A 187 -12.03 19.47 1.85
CA PHE A 187 -11.77 20.32 3.02
C PHE A 187 -12.12 21.80 2.81
N GLU A 188 -12.70 22.19 1.67
CA GLU A 188 -13.13 23.57 1.43
C GLU A 188 -14.27 23.96 2.39
N PRO A 189 -14.35 25.23 2.84
CA PRO A 189 -15.38 25.68 3.78
C PRO A 189 -16.82 25.45 3.30
N ASN A 190 -17.01 25.40 1.98
CA ASN A 190 -18.29 25.19 1.31
C ASN A 190 -18.53 23.71 0.95
N ALA A 191 -17.69 22.79 1.45
CA ALA A 191 -17.87 21.37 1.19
C ALA A 191 -19.24 20.88 1.74
N PRO A 192 -19.93 20.00 1.00
CA PRO A 192 -21.32 19.62 1.28
C PRO A 192 -21.52 18.83 2.59
N PHE A 193 -20.44 18.41 3.26
CA PHE A 193 -20.49 17.76 4.55
C PHE A 193 -19.26 18.14 5.38
N LYS A 194 -19.50 18.54 6.63
CA LYS A 194 -18.47 18.79 7.64
C LYS A 194 -18.63 17.75 8.73
N SER A 195 -17.55 17.02 9.03
CA SER A 195 -17.53 16.17 10.22
C SER A 195 -17.58 17.07 11.46
N THR A 196 -18.70 17.06 12.18
CA THR A 196 -18.80 17.73 13.47
C THR A 196 -17.91 17.00 14.48
N GLU A 197 -17.12 17.75 15.24
CA GLU A 197 -16.28 17.18 16.29
C GLU A 197 -17.17 16.52 17.35
N GLY A 198 -17.15 15.18 17.41
CA GLY A 198 -17.85 14.40 18.44
C GLY A 198 -18.93 13.45 17.91
N SER A 199 -19.36 13.56 16.65
CA SER A 199 -20.29 12.59 16.08
C SER A 199 -19.61 11.24 15.87
N PRO A 200 -20.20 10.11 16.30
CA PRO A 200 -19.71 8.80 15.92
C PRO A 200 -19.70 8.73 14.40
N VAL A 201 -18.62 8.18 13.81
CA VAL A 201 -18.54 7.98 12.36
C VAL A 201 -19.55 6.90 11.98
N SER A 202 -20.81 7.28 11.83
CA SER A 202 -21.79 6.43 11.18
C SER A 202 -21.35 6.26 9.74
N LEU A 203 -21.41 5.04 9.20
CA LEU A 203 -21.04 4.73 7.81
C LEU A 203 -22.10 5.25 6.83
N GLU A 204 -22.51 6.50 7.00
CA GLU A 204 -23.47 7.18 6.14
C GLU A 204 -22.89 7.26 4.72
N PRO A 205 -23.73 7.09 3.67
CA PRO A 205 -23.27 7.14 2.28
C PRO A 205 -22.42 8.39 1.93
N LYS A 206 -22.74 9.54 2.54
CA LYS A 206 -22.02 10.80 2.35
C LYS A 206 -20.59 10.75 2.89
N ILE A 207 -20.40 10.23 4.10
CA ILE A 207 -19.08 10.04 4.73
C ILE A 207 -18.23 9.07 3.89
N LEU A 208 -18.83 7.96 3.44
CA LEU A 208 -18.15 7.00 2.57
C LEU A 208 -17.69 7.64 1.26
N ALA A 209 -18.52 8.50 0.67
CA ALA A 209 -18.17 9.22 -0.56
C ALA A 209 -17.01 10.18 -0.35
N GLN A 210 -16.97 10.88 0.79
CA GLN A 210 -15.85 11.77 1.13
C GLN A 210 -14.55 11.00 1.36
N ILE A 211 -14.57 9.88 2.10
CA ILE A 211 -13.40 9.02 2.29
C ILE A 211 -12.91 8.53 0.93
N ASN A 212 -13.81 8.06 0.08
CA ASN A 212 -13.48 7.63 -1.28
C ASN A 212 -12.84 8.74 -2.12
N ASN A 213 -13.33 9.98 -2.01
CA ASN A 213 -12.78 11.14 -2.73
C ASN A 213 -11.41 11.56 -2.19
N SER A 214 -11.24 11.58 -0.86
CA SER A 214 -9.98 11.92 -0.19
C SER A 214 -8.87 10.90 -0.50
N LEU A 215 -9.20 9.61 -0.50
CA LEU A 215 -8.26 8.52 -0.77
C LEU A 215 -8.15 8.16 -2.26
N GLY A 216 -9.01 8.71 -3.12
CA GLY A 216 -9.00 8.45 -4.56
C GLY A 216 -9.35 7.01 -4.94
N LEU A 217 -10.26 6.35 -4.23
CA LEU A 217 -10.55 4.92 -4.40
C LEU A 217 -11.39 4.59 -5.64
N SER A 218 -12.03 5.58 -6.27
CA SER A 218 -12.83 5.41 -7.48
C SER A 218 -12.32 6.25 -8.65
N SER A 219 -12.55 5.73 -9.86
CA SER A 219 -12.39 6.51 -11.09
C SER A 219 -13.35 7.72 -11.07
N GLN A 220 -12.93 8.82 -11.68
CA GLN A 220 -13.79 9.98 -11.90
C GLN A 220 -14.91 9.70 -12.91
N LEU A 221 -14.80 8.66 -13.72
CA LEU A 221 -15.86 8.25 -14.63
C LEU A 221 -17.16 7.93 -13.89
N TRP A 222 -17.07 7.53 -12.62
CA TRP A 222 -18.25 7.34 -11.77
C TRP A 222 -19.06 8.63 -11.60
N ASN A 223 -18.46 9.82 -11.71
CA ASN A 223 -19.18 11.08 -11.61
C ASN A 223 -20.21 11.26 -12.74
N PHE A 224 -19.96 10.67 -13.91
CA PHE A 224 -20.91 10.68 -15.01
C PHE A 224 -22.18 9.89 -14.69
N PHE A 225 -22.07 8.86 -13.86
CA PHE A 225 -23.17 8.00 -13.42
C PHE A 225 -23.74 8.41 -12.04
N GLY A 226 -23.50 9.63 -11.58
CA GLY A 226 -23.96 10.10 -10.26
C GLY A 226 -23.18 9.53 -9.06
N GLY A 227 -22.07 8.84 -9.30
CA GLY A 227 -21.20 8.24 -8.29
C GLY A 227 -21.18 6.70 -8.32
N PRO A 228 -20.24 6.07 -7.59
CA PRO A 228 -20.22 4.62 -7.46
C PRO A 228 -21.43 4.15 -6.63
N PRO A 229 -22.07 3.02 -7.00
CA PRO A 229 -23.12 2.40 -6.19
C PRO A 229 -22.68 2.19 -4.73
N HIS A 230 -23.59 2.41 -3.79
CA HIS A 230 -23.30 2.41 -2.36
C HIS A 230 -22.59 1.13 -1.87
N LEU A 231 -22.99 -0.04 -2.35
CA LEU A 231 -22.37 -1.32 -1.98
C LEU A 231 -20.89 -1.41 -2.44
N ILE A 232 -20.59 -0.94 -3.66
CA ILE A 232 -19.23 -0.92 -4.20
C ILE A 232 -18.38 0.07 -3.41
N LEU A 233 -18.93 1.25 -3.13
CA LEU A 233 -18.30 2.30 -2.34
C LEU A 233 -17.94 1.79 -0.94
N LYS A 234 -18.91 1.22 -0.22
CA LYS A 234 -18.72 0.64 1.11
C LYS A 234 -17.66 -0.45 1.10
N ARG A 235 -17.67 -1.35 0.11
CA ARG A 235 -16.68 -2.43 -0.04
C ARG A 235 -15.27 -1.88 -0.26
N ARG A 236 -15.11 -0.87 -1.12
CA ARG A 236 -13.81 -0.25 -1.41
C ARG A 236 -13.24 0.46 -0.20
N VAL A 237 -14.06 1.26 0.48
CA VAL A 237 -13.65 1.97 1.72
C VAL A 237 -13.27 0.96 2.79
N LYS A 238 -14.11 -0.04 3.06
CA LYS A 238 -13.80 -1.10 4.04
C LYS A 238 -12.47 -1.80 3.75
N LYS A 239 -12.25 -2.21 2.49
CA LYS A 239 -11.00 -2.87 2.08
C LYS A 239 -9.78 -1.95 2.27
N ARG A 240 -9.93 -0.65 1.99
CA ARG A 240 -8.84 0.32 2.18
C ARG A 240 -8.52 0.54 3.66
N LEU A 241 -9.53 0.67 4.51
CA LEU A 241 -9.33 0.83 5.96
C LEU A 241 -8.66 -0.41 6.56
N GLU A 242 -9.10 -1.61 6.14
CA GLU A 242 -8.45 -2.87 6.53
C GLU A 242 -6.98 -2.91 6.09
N TYR A 243 -6.69 -2.53 4.84
CA TYR A 243 -5.31 -2.40 4.36
C TYR A 243 -4.47 -1.45 5.23
N LEU A 244 -4.99 -0.25 5.53
CA LEU A 244 -4.28 0.73 6.36
C LEU A 244 -4.03 0.21 7.77
N ARG A 245 -5.01 -0.48 8.36
CA ARG A 245 -4.86 -1.09 9.69
C ARG A 245 -3.73 -2.12 9.73
N LEU A 246 -3.68 -3.01 8.73
CA LEU A 246 -2.64 -4.03 8.61
C LEU A 246 -1.27 -3.40 8.32
N ASP A 247 -1.20 -2.40 7.43
CA ASP A 247 0.05 -1.69 7.12
C ASP A 247 0.59 -0.93 8.34
N ASP A 248 -0.27 -0.24 9.09
CA ASP A 248 0.13 0.47 10.31
C ASP A 248 0.68 -0.50 11.38
N GLU A 249 0.06 -1.67 11.56
CA GLU A 249 0.50 -2.72 12.50
C GLU A 249 1.87 -3.28 12.11
N LEU A 250 2.03 -3.65 10.84
CA LEU A 250 3.32 -4.15 10.32
C LEU A 250 4.41 -3.09 10.36
N LEU A 251 4.06 -1.81 10.13
CA LEU A 251 5.02 -0.72 10.19
C LEU A 251 5.55 -0.53 11.61
N GLU A 252 4.69 -0.58 12.64
CA GLU A 252 5.15 -0.55 14.03
C GLU A 252 6.06 -1.73 14.37
N VAL A 253 5.71 -2.94 13.93
CA VAL A 253 6.53 -4.15 14.14
C VAL A 253 7.88 -4.04 13.43
N ALA A 254 7.93 -3.40 12.25
CA ALA A 254 9.15 -3.23 11.47
C ALA A 254 10.08 -2.13 12.00
N GLY A 255 9.77 -1.51 13.14
CA GLY A 255 10.55 -0.44 13.76
C GLY A 255 10.00 0.97 13.48
N GLY A 256 8.92 1.11 12.73
CA GLY A 256 8.29 2.39 12.46
C GLY A 256 8.96 3.23 11.38
N VAL A 257 8.59 4.51 11.32
CA VAL A 257 8.86 5.41 10.18
C VAL A 257 10.35 5.59 9.86
N HIS A 258 11.23 5.53 10.86
CA HIS A 258 12.67 5.74 10.67
C HIS A 258 13.35 4.64 9.85
N LYS A 259 12.75 3.44 9.78
CA LYS A 259 13.24 2.34 8.94
C LYS A 259 12.76 2.44 7.49
N MET A 260 11.90 3.40 7.16
CA MET A 260 11.37 3.57 5.81
C MET A 260 12.27 4.46 4.95
N CYS A 261 12.38 4.15 3.66
CA CYS A 261 12.95 5.04 2.66
C CYS A 261 11.95 6.16 2.29
N THR A 262 12.45 7.26 1.73
CA THR A 262 11.68 8.47 1.45
C THR A 262 10.48 8.22 0.54
N GLU A 263 10.64 7.40 -0.52
CA GLU A 263 9.52 7.10 -1.43
C GLU A 263 8.45 6.21 -0.78
N GLU A 264 8.83 5.27 0.08
CA GLU A 264 7.88 4.48 0.86
C GLU A 264 7.08 5.35 1.84
N VAL A 265 7.72 6.35 2.47
CA VAL A 265 7.01 7.34 3.31
C VAL A 265 6.01 8.12 2.48
N LYS A 266 6.40 8.64 1.30
CA LYS A 266 5.48 9.36 0.41
C LYS A 266 4.30 8.49 -0.02
N MET A 267 4.54 7.24 -0.39
CA MET A 267 3.46 6.31 -0.76
C MET A 267 2.52 6.04 0.41
N ALA A 268 3.06 5.74 1.59
CA ALA A 268 2.28 5.49 2.80
C ALA A 268 1.39 6.68 3.19
N LEU A 269 1.91 7.91 3.07
CA LEU A 269 1.16 9.15 3.31
C LEU A 269 0.05 9.35 2.26
N VAL A 270 0.36 9.14 0.98
CA VAL A 270 -0.64 9.22 -0.10
C VAL A 270 -1.78 8.21 0.13
N GLU A 271 -1.45 7.00 0.57
CA GLU A 271 -2.45 5.97 0.86
C GLU A 271 -3.38 6.30 2.04
N ARG A 272 -2.90 7.14 2.97
CA ARG A 272 -3.61 7.65 4.16
C ARG A 272 -4.34 8.97 3.91
N GLY A 273 -4.27 9.53 2.70
CA GLY A 273 -4.95 10.78 2.37
C GLY A 273 -4.15 12.05 2.67
N ILE A 274 -2.82 11.95 2.80
CA ILE A 274 -1.94 13.07 3.18
C ILE A 274 -1.17 13.56 1.96
N ASP A 275 -1.05 14.89 1.85
CA ASP A 275 -0.42 15.57 0.71
C ASP A 275 1.12 15.53 0.85
N VAL A 276 1.83 15.29 -0.24
CA VAL A 276 3.27 15.00 -0.27
C VAL A 276 4.08 15.84 -1.26
N LEU A 277 3.43 16.49 -2.22
CA LEU A 277 4.14 17.24 -3.25
C LEU A 277 4.77 18.52 -2.68
N GLY A 278 6.05 18.74 -3.01
CA GLY A 278 6.79 19.95 -2.59
C GLY A 278 7.10 20.03 -1.09
N ARG A 279 6.92 18.94 -0.36
CA ARG A 279 7.17 18.89 1.10
C ARG A 279 8.51 18.26 1.41
N ASP A 280 9.14 18.77 2.47
CA ASP A 280 10.40 18.25 2.98
C ASP A 280 10.25 16.85 3.60
N GLU A 281 11.29 16.03 3.50
CA GLU A 281 11.28 14.67 4.03
C GLU A 281 11.03 14.61 5.54
N SER A 282 11.58 15.53 6.33
CA SER A 282 11.38 15.55 7.78
C SER A 282 9.90 15.68 8.14
N LEU A 283 9.23 16.66 7.52
CA LEU A 283 7.79 16.91 7.69
C LEU A 283 6.93 15.71 7.28
N LEU A 284 7.32 15.01 6.20
CA LEU A 284 6.62 13.81 5.76
C LEU A 284 6.75 12.68 6.80
N ARG A 285 7.94 12.49 7.36
CA ARG A 285 8.16 11.49 8.40
C ARG A 285 7.38 11.83 9.67
N ASP A 286 7.34 13.10 10.05
CA ASP A 286 6.62 13.56 11.24
C ASP A 286 5.10 13.47 11.07
N ASP A 287 4.57 13.73 9.88
CA ASP A 287 3.16 13.47 9.58
C ASP A 287 2.81 11.97 9.69
N LEU A 288 3.68 11.08 9.20
CA LEU A 288 3.42 9.64 9.30
C LEU A 288 3.51 9.15 10.75
N LYS A 289 4.45 9.68 11.55
CA LYS A 289 4.48 9.45 13.01
C LYS A 289 3.22 9.99 13.68
N SER A 290 2.77 11.18 13.27
CA SER A 290 1.58 11.84 13.79
C SER A 290 0.31 10.99 13.54
N TRP A 291 0.21 10.41 12.34
CA TRP A 291 -0.83 9.43 11.98
C TRP A 291 -0.80 8.20 12.90
N LEU A 292 0.36 7.56 13.05
CA LEU A 292 0.53 6.33 13.84
C LEU A 292 0.26 6.55 15.35
N GLY A 293 0.58 7.74 15.87
CA GLY A 293 0.22 8.09 17.25
C GLY A 293 -1.27 8.39 17.40
N SER A 294 -1.86 9.10 16.42
CA SER A 294 -3.26 9.53 16.48
C SER A 294 -4.26 8.39 16.32
N ARG A 295 -3.95 7.38 15.50
CA ARG A 295 -4.82 6.20 15.30
C ARG A 295 -5.08 5.39 16.57
N LYS A 296 -4.24 5.56 17.60
CA LYS A 296 -4.41 4.90 18.92
C LYS A 296 -5.56 5.52 19.73
N LYS A 297 -5.91 6.78 19.44
CA LYS A 297 -6.95 7.54 20.14
C LYS A 297 -8.19 7.77 19.29
N VAL A 298 -8.04 7.80 17.97
CA VAL A 298 -9.08 8.21 17.03
C VAL A 298 -9.19 7.21 15.88
N ALA A 299 -10.43 6.90 15.49
CA ALA A 299 -10.72 6.00 14.36
C ALA A 299 -10.10 6.53 13.05
N GLN A 300 -9.62 5.61 12.19
CA GLN A 300 -8.91 5.95 10.95
C GLN A 300 -9.77 6.82 10.01
N GLU A 301 -11.07 6.57 9.96
CA GLU A 301 -12.04 7.33 9.17
C GLU A 301 -12.05 8.81 9.56
N LYS A 302 -12.02 9.09 10.87
CA LYS A 302 -11.96 10.47 11.38
C LYS A 302 -10.62 11.11 11.07
N LEU A 303 -9.51 10.36 11.12
CA LEU A 303 -8.20 10.88 10.72
C LEU A 303 -8.14 11.25 9.23
N ILE A 304 -8.71 10.43 8.35
CA ILE A 304 -8.77 10.69 6.90
C ILE A 304 -9.56 11.96 6.58
N LEU A 305 -10.59 12.24 7.39
CA LEU A 305 -11.49 13.37 7.24
C LEU A 305 -11.09 14.59 8.10
N THR A 306 -9.91 14.56 8.71
CA THR A 306 -9.37 15.70 9.47
C THR A 306 -7.96 16.03 8.98
N ARG A 307 -7.64 17.33 8.95
CA ARG A 307 -6.30 17.76 8.52
C ARG A 307 -5.25 17.31 9.55
N PRO A 308 -4.01 16.97 9.12
CA PRO A 308 -2.94 16.58 10.04
C PRO A 308 -2.69 17.56 11.19
N SER A 309 -2.87 18.86 10.94
CA SER A 309 -2.78 19.93 11.94
C SER A 309 -3.75 19.81 13.11
N LYS A 310 -4.85 19.06 12.96
CA LYS A 310 -5.92 18.89 13.96
C LYS A 310 -5.88 17.53 14.64
N TRP A 311 -4.90 16.70 14.33
CA TRP A 311 -4.80 15.37 14.93
C TRP A 311 -4.37 15.45 16.40
N PRO A 312 -4.82 14.50 17.25
CA PRO A 312 -4.56 14.53 18.69
C PRO A 312 -3.11 14.25 19.08
N TYR A 313 -2.30 13.71 18.18
CA TYR A 313 -0.87 13.50 18.39
C TYR A 313 -0.10 14.16 17.26
N ARG A 314 0.88 14.98 17.64
CA ARG A 314 1.79 15.70 16.74
C ARG A 314 3.21 15.33 17.14
N ALA A 315 3.92 14.70 16.20
CA ALA A 315 5.32 14.34 16.34
C ALA A 315 6.24 15.55 16.18
#